data_AF-A0A651EHH3-F1
#
_entry.id   AF-A0A651EHH3-F1
#
_cell.length_a   1.000
_cell.length_b   1.000
_cell.length_c   1.000
_cell.angle_alpha   90.00
_cell.angle_beta   90.00
_cell.angle_gamma   90.00
#
_symmetry.space_group_name_H-M   'P 1'
#
loop_
_entity.id
_entity.type
_entity.pdbx_description
1 polymer ?
#
loop_
_entity_poly.entity_id
_entity_poly.type
_entity_poly.pdbx_seq_one_letter_code
_entity_poly.pdbx_strand_id
1 'polypeptide(L)' 'MRVTIKDIAELAGVSKTTVSFAFNDPSRISADTRDKVLEIARVHGYVPDPVARIMSSKRIGTIGLLLPQSIPTVFFR' A
#
# COMPACT_ATOMS: atom_id res chain seq x y z
N MET A 1 10.63 -2.81 -16.63
CA MET A 1 9.44 -1.94 -16.52
C MET A 1 8.58 -2.52 -15.39
N ARG A 2 8.31 -1.77 -14.31
CA ARG A 2 7.45 -2.25 -13.20
C ARG A 2 6.00 -2.00 -13.56
N VAL A 3 5.14 -2.99 -13.33
CA VAL A 3 3.69 -2.83 -13.46
C VAL A 3 3.21 -1.79 -12.47
N THR A 4 2.39 -0.85 -12.93
CA THR A 4 1.86 0.25 -12.13
C THR A 4 0.37 0.06 -11.82
N ILE A 5 -0.15 0.84 -10.88
CA ILE A 5 -1.59 0.85 -10.58
C ILE A 5 -2.45 1.26 -11.79
N LYS A 6 -1.88 2.01 -12.76
CA LYS A 6 -2.58 2.38 -13.99
C LYS A 6 -2.80 1.15 -14.87
N ASP A 7 -1.77 0.33 -15.00
CA ASP A 7 -1.78 -0.85 -15.85
C ASP A 7 -2.77 -1.89 -15.29
N ILE A 8 -2.79 -2.08 -13.97
CA ILE A 8 -3.78 -2.95 -13.31
C ILE A 8 -5.20 -2.43 -13.49
N ALA A 9 -5.41 -1.11 -13.42
CA ALA A 9 -6.72 -0.51 -13.62
C ALA A 9 -7.23 -0.76 -15.06
N GLU A 10 -6.36 -0.62 -16.05
CA GLU A 10 -6.67 -0.86 -17.46
C GLU A 10 -6.98 -2.35 -17.72
N LEU A 11 -6.15 -3.26 -17.21
CA LEU A 11 -6.35 -4.71 -17.32
C LEU A 11 -7.63 -5.20 -16.63
N ALA A 12 -7.96 -4.64 -15.47
CA ALA A 12 -9.17 -4.99 -14.73
C ALA A 12 -10.43 -4.31 -15.30
N GLY A 13 -10.28 -3.28 -16.14
CA GLY A 13 -11.37 -2.47 -16.69
C GLY A 13 -12.04 -1.58 -15.63
N VAL A 14 -11.26 -1.08 -14.66
CA VAL A 14 -11.75 -0.27 -13.54
C VAL A 14 -10.93 1.03 -13.39
N SER A 15 -11.36 1.92 -12.50
CA SER A 15 -10.60 3.13 -12.20
C SER A 15 -9.38 2.83 -11.31
N LYS A 16 -8.34 3.69 -11.36
CA LYS A 16 -7.23 3.64 -10.39
C LYS A 16 -7.72 3.67 -8.93
N THR A 17 -8.79 4.42 -8.66
CA THR A 17 -9.40 4.54 -7.33
C THR A 17 -9.99 3.21 -6.88
N THR A 18 -10.63 2.46 -7.79
CA THR A 18 -11.16 1.12 -7.52
C THR A 18 -10.03 0.14 -7.17
N VAL A 19 -8.90 0.19 -7.90
CA VAL A 19 -7.72 -0.60 -7.56
C VAL A 19 -7.18 -0.20 -6.18
N SER A 20 -7.11 1.10 -5.88
CA SER A 20 -6.70 1.58 -4.56
C SER A 20 -7.61 1.06 -3.44
N PHE A 21 -8.94 1.05 -3.65
CA PHE A 21 -9.88 0.48 -2.68
C PHE A 21 -9.68 -1.02 -2.50
N ALA A 22 -9.42 -1.77 -3.57
CA ALA A 22 -9.15 -3.21 -3.45
C ALA A 22 -8.00 -3.53 -2.49
N PHE A 23 -6.97 -2.67 -2.42
CA PHE A 23 -5.82 -2.84 -1.52
C PHE A 23 -5.95 -2.13 -0.16
N ASN A 24 -6.62 -0.98 -0.09
CA ASN A 24 -6.62 -0.12 1.10
C ASN A 24 -7.96 -0.07 1.84
N ASP A 25 -9.08 -0.27 1.15
CA ASP A 25 -10.42 -0.20 1.72
C ASP A 25 -11.41 -1.09 0.95
N PRO A 26 -11.27 -2.42 1.08
CA PRO A 26 -12.03 -3.38 0.29
C PRO A 26 -13.53 -3.36 0.59
N SER A 27 -13.96 -2.69 1.67
CA SER A 27 -15.38 -2.51 2.01
C SER A 27 -16.14 -1.61 1.03
N ARG A 28 -15.41 -0.77 0.27
CA ARG A 28 -15.98 0.22 -0.65
C ARG A 28 -16.28 -0.31 -2.05
N ILE A 29 -15.96 -1.58 -2.32
CA ILE A 29 -16.15 -2.22 -3.62
C ILE A 29 -16.77 -3.61 -3.44
N SER A 30 -17.39 -4.14 -4.49
CA SER A 30 -17.95 -5.51 -4.43
C SER A 30 -16.83 -6.55 -4.30
N ALA A 31 -17.14 -7.67 -3.65
CA ALA A 31 -16.22 -8.79 -3.50
C ALA A 31 -15.71 -9.28 -4.87
N ASP A 32 -16.61 -9.42 -5.85
CA ASP A 32 -16.26 -9.80 -7.22
C ASP A 32 -15.23 -8.86 -7.87
N THR A 33 -15.42 -7.54 -7.71
CA THR A 33 -14.50 -6.55 -8.27
C THR A 33 -13.15 -6.60 -7.56
N ARG A 34 -13.17 -6.73 -6.23
CA ARG A 34 -11.97 -6.88 -5.40
C ARG A 34 -11.17 -8.10 -5.85
N ASP A 35 -11.81 -9.26 -5.96
CA ASP A 35 -11.16 -10.52 -6.24
C ASP A 35 -10.57 -10.52 -7.66
N LYS A 36 -11.31 -9.96 -8.63
CA LYS A 36 -10.80 -9.74 -10.00
C LYS A 36 -9.54 -8.87 -10.01
N VAL A 37 -9.54 -7.75 -9.28
CA VAL A 37 -8.39 -6.84 -9.21
C VAL A 37 -7.18 -7.51 -8.54
N LEU A 38 -7.40 -8.22 -7.43
CA LEU A 38 -6.33 -8.91 -6.70
C LEU A 38 -5.70 -10.02 -7.54
N GLU A 39 -6.51 -10.78 -8.29
CA GLU A 39 -6.01 -11.85 -9.14
C GLU A 39 -5.17 -11.29 -10.30
N ILE A 40 -5.66 -10.25 -10.98
CA ILE A 40 -4.90 -9.59 -12.05
C ILE A 40 -3.59 -9.00 -11.48
N ALA A 41 -3.64 -8.33 -10.33
CA ALA A 41 -2.44 -7.82 -9.69
C ALA A 41 -1.42 -8.92 -9.38
N ARG A 42 -1.89 -10.08 -8.89
CA ARG A 42 -1.04 -11.24 -8.60
C ARG A 42 -0.38 -11.81 -9.86
N VAL A 43 -1.16 -12.04 -10.92
CA VAL A 43 -0.67 -12.59 -12.19
C VAL A 43 0.36 -11.67 -12.84
N HIS A 44 0.17 -10.36 -12.74
CA HIS A 44 1.07 -9.36 -13.32
C HIS A 44 2.19 -8.91 -12.37
N GLY A 45 2.28 -9.47 -11.16
CA GLY A 45 3.33 -9.15 -10.19
C GLY A 45 3.26 -7.71 -9.67
N TYR A 46 2.08 -7.10 -9.66
CA TYR A 46 1.87 -5.78 -9.07
C TYR A 46 1.87 -5.88 -7.54
N VAL A 47 2.85 -5.21 -6.93
CA VAL A 47 2.95 -5.05 -5.47
C VAL A 47 2.80 -3.56 -5.16
N PRO A 48 1.87 -3.16 -4.26
CA PRO A 48 1.74 -1.77 -3.85
C PRO A 48 3.05 -1.29 -3.23
N ASP A 49 3.62 -0.20 -3.77
CA ASP A 49 4.87 0.36 -3.26
C ASP A 49 4.61 1.07 -1.92
N PRO A 50 5.26 0.65 -0.82
CA PRO A 50 5.07 1.27 0.50
C PRO A 50 5.49 2.74 0.53
N VAL A 51 6.52 3.13 -0.24
CA VAL A 51 7.01 4.50 -0.32
C VAL A 51 6.02 5.36 -1.10
N ALA A 52 5.51 4.86 -2.23
CA ALA A 52 4.46 5.54 -2.97
C ALA A 52 3.17 5.70 -2.14
N ARG A 53 2.85 4.71 -1.28
CA ARG A 53 1.75 4.76 -0.32
C ARG A 53 1.94 5.86 0.72
N ILE A 54 3.14 6.02 1.27
CA ILE A 54 3.46 7.09 2.24
C ILE A 54 3.34 8.47 1.57
N MET A 55 3.81 8.61 0.33
CA MET A 55 3.71 9.85 -0.43
C MET A 55 2.25 10.22 -0.76
N SER A 56 1.41 9.24 -1.15
CA SER A 56 0.00 9.51 -1.46
C SER A 56 -0.84 9.77 -0.20
N SER A 57 -0.55 9.10 0.91
CA SER A 57 -1.29 9.27 2.17
C SER A 57 -0.91 10.54 2.92
N LYS A 58 0.24 11.15 2.58
CA LYS A 58 0.90 12.24 3.31
C LYS A 58 1.09 11.96 4.80
N ARG A 59 0.97 10.69 5.22
CA ARG A 59 1.14 10.25 6.59
C ARG A 59 2.25 9.24 6.63
N ILE A 60 3.30 9.61 7.36
CA ILE A 60 4.39 8.73 7.69
C ILE A 60 4.02 8.13 9.04
N GLY A 61 3.73 6.82 9.09
CA GLY A 61 3.43 6.09 10.33
C GLY A 61 4.68 5.82 11.17
N THR A 62 5.59 6.79 11.26
CA THR A 62 6.89 6.63 11.92
C THR A 62 6.91 7.41 13.22
N ILE A 63 7.29 6.74 14.30
CA ILE A 63 7.56 7.36 15.59
C ILE A 63 9.07 7.68 15.64
N GLY A 64 9.41 8.97 15.64
CA GLY A 64 10.79 9.43 15.88
C GLY A 64 11.04 9.57 17.37
N LEU A 65 12.07 8.90 17.88
CA LEU A 65 12.48 9.00 19.29
C LEU A 65 13.82 9.75 19.38
N LEU A 66 13.82 10.92 20.00
CA LEU A 66 15.03 11.67 20.32
C LEU A 66 15.38 11.43 21.79
N LEU A 67 16.46 10.70 22.04
CA LEU A 67 16.95 10.44 23.39
C LEU A 67 18.22 11.25 23.66
N PRO A 68 18.36 11.87 24.85
CA PRO A 68 19.57 12.59 25.22
C PRO A 68 20.77 11.66 25.49
N GLN A 69 20.52 10.36 25.70
CA GLN A 69 21.56 9.33 25.83
C GLN A 69 21.24 8.11 24.97
N SER A 70 22.26 7.36 24.58
CA SER A 70 22.14 6.13 23.82
C SER A 70 21.37 5.03 24.59
N ILE A 71 20.57 4.25 23.86
CA ILE A 71 19.66 3.21 24.40
C ILE A 71 20.29 2.19 25.37
N PRO A 72 21.57 1.77 25.23
CA PRO A 72 22.17 0.82 26.18
C PRO A 72 22.12 1.31 27.64
N THR A 73 22.10 2.61 27.87
CA THR A 73 22.12 3.19 29.24
C THR A 73 20.77 3.14 29.94
N VAL A 74 19.67 2.91 29.22
CA VAL A 74 18.30 2.99 29.77
C VAL A 74 17.76 1.64 30.25
N PHE A 75 18.24 0.53 29.69
CA PHE A 75 17.72 -0.82 29.98
C PHE A 75 18.50 -1.61 31.04
N PHE A 76 19.66 -1.10 31.48
CA PHE A 76 20.45 -1.70 32.56
C PHE A 76 20.33 -0.86 33.84
N ARG A 77 19.14 -0.86 34.46
CA ARG A 77 18.97 -0.46 35.85
C ARG A 77 17.80 -1.17 36.50
#